data_AF-A0A2E5F940-F1
#
_entry.id   AF-A0A2E5F940-F1
#
_cell.length_a   1.000
_cell.length_b   1.000
_cell.length_c   1.000
_cell.angle_alpha   90.00
_cell.angle_beta   90.00
_cell.angle_gamma   90.00
#
_symmetry.space_group_name_H-M   'P 1'
#
loop_
_entity.id
_entity.type
_entity.pdbx_description
1 polymer ?
#
loop_
_entity_poly.entity_id
_entity_poly.type
_entity_poly.pdbx_seq_one_letter_code
_entity_poly.pdbx_strand_id
1 'polypeptide(L)'
;MPQELVEILKYLMSAAAGAGLTIVIVAKFGEKIFFKHLDHKYAERLSRKNIELQSELEETKNALNRSLQQDVATYKADLEVLSGQRARYLERKIDSILELNKSYVFAVNAFLEYIDINHAYIDEAANYFIFQAEEKDFSEFSDYRVYAEIKREHWPKRQKPAESAINKYSEMLALRMPILPKSFASVELNLVSELNEIMDRSKSLFYRTMGLTSEIVEPEEEMTPEECLVDLKEYMTESLGLKEKVESYHDNLLIKAQESNVLIESLLNAQAQG
;
A
#
# COMPACT_ATOMS: atom_id res chain seq x y z
N MET A 1 -8.74 -27.96 13.98
CA MET A 1 -10.19 -28.13 14.23
C MET A 1 -10.54 -27.41 15.52
N PRO A 2 -11.60 -26.58 15.54
CA PRO A 2 -12.03 -25.88 16.75
C PRO A 2 -12.51 -26.89 17.80
N GLN A 3 -12.16 -26.67 19.07
CA GLN A 3 -12.53 -27.56 20.20
C GLN A 3 -14.05 -27.73 20.34
N GLU A 4 -14.82 -26.72 19.94
CA GLU A 4 -16.29 -26.73 19.93
C GLU A 4 -16.88 -27.83 19.02
N LEU A 5 -16.26 -28.08 17.86
CA LEU A 5 -16.72 -29.12 16.92
C LEU A 5 -16.53 -30.54 17.49
N VAL A 6 -15.51 -30.75 18.33
CA VAL A 6 -15.24 -32.04 18.98
C VAL A 6 -16.22 -32.29 20.13
N GLU A 7 -16.60 -31.25 20.88
CA GLU A 7 -17.61 -31.36 21.94
C GLU A 7 -19.00 -31.63 21.38
N ILE A 8 -19.37 -30.99 20.27
CA ILE A 8 -20.63 -31.24 19.57
C ILE A 8 -20.68 -32.68 19.03
N LEU A 9 -19.58 -33.19 18.46
CA LEU A 9 -19.47 -34.58 18.00
C LEU A 9 -19.58 -35.60 19.13
N LYS A 10 -19.00 -35.32 20.31
CA LYS A 10 -19.16 -36.17 21.50
C LYS A 10 -20.60 -36.19 22.01
N TYR A 11 -21.29 -35.05 22.00
CA TYR A 11 -22.71 -34.96 22.36
C TYR A 11 -23.62 -35.69 21.38
N LEU A 12 -23.34 -35.63 20.07
CA LEU A 12 -24.08 -36.37 19.05
C LEU A 12 -23.88 -37.89 19.19
N MET A 13 -22.66 -38.34 19.46
CA MET A 13 -22.39 -39.77 19.69
C MET A 13 -22.98 -40.29 21.00
N SER A 14 -22.98 -39.49 22.08
CA SER A 14 -23.62 -39.88 23.35
C SER A 14 -25.15 -39.87 23.25
N ALA A 15 -25.74 -38.93 22.50
CA ALA A 15 -27.16 -38.92 22.18
C ALA A 15 -27.59 -40.12 21.32
N ALA A 16 -26.76 -40.53 20.34
CA ALA A 16 -27.02 -41.72 19.53
C ALA A 16 -26.93 -43.03 20.33
N ALA A 17 -25.95 -43.14 21.25
CA ALA A 17 -25.82 -44.29 22.14
C ALA A 17 -26.97 -44.38 23.17
N GLY A 18 -27.41 -43.23 23.71
CA GLY A 18 -28.56 -43.14 24.61
C GLY A 18 -29.90 -43.45 23.92
N ALA A 19 -30.10 -42.96 22.69
CA ALA A 19 -31.28 -43.29 21.89
C ALA A 19 -31.32 -44.78 21.51
N GLY A 20 -30.17 -45.38 21.15
CA GLY A 20 -30.07 -46.81 20.83
C GLY A 20 -30.41 -47.72 22.02
N LEU A 21 -29.93 -47.39 23.23
CA LEU A 21 -30.26 -48.13 24.45
C LEU A 21 -31.74 -48.00 24.83
N THR A 22 -32.32 -46.82 24.64
CA THR A 22 -33.73 -46.56 24.96
C THR A 22 -34.67 -47.30 23.99
N ILE A 23 -34.35 -47.33 22.68
CA ILE A 23 -35.11 -48.09 21.68
C ILE A 23 -35.05 -49.59 21.96
N VAL A 24 -33.87 -50.13 22.34
CA VAL A 24 -33.72 -51.55 22.66
C VAL A 24 -34.48 -51.93 23.94
N ILE A 25 -34.48 -51.09 24.97
CA ILE A 25 -35.22 -51.35 26.22
C ILE A 25 -36.74 -51.25 25.98
N VAL A 26 -37.21 -50.26 25.22
CA VAL A 26 -38.63 -50.12 24.87
C VAL A 26 -39.10 -51.27 23.97
N ALA A 27 -38.29 -51.71 23.01
CA ALA A 27 -38.61 -52.87 22.18
C ALA A 27 -38.68 -54.17 23.02
N LYS A 28 -37.73 -54.38 23.93
CA LYS A 28 -37.63 -55.64 24.69
C LYS A 28 -38.61 -55.74 25.87
N PHE A 29 -39.03 -54.61 26.46
CA PHE A 29 -39.96 -54.58 27.61
C PHE A 29 -41.37 -54.08 27.26
N GLY A 30 -41.53 -53.24 26.23
CA GLY A 30 -42.84 -52.74 25.78
C GLY A 30 -43.72 -53.81 25.15
N GLU A 31 -43.15 -54.75 24.37
CA GLU A 31 -43.88 -55.85 23.74
C GLU A 31 -44.56 -56.78 24.76
N LYS A 32 -43.96 -56.97 25.95
CA LYS A 32 -44.44 -57.98 26.90
C LYS A 32 -45.59 -57.52 27.79
N ILE A 33 -45.73 -56.20 27.99
CA ILE A 33 -46.71 -55.62 28.92
C ILE A 33 -47.92 -55.02 28.18
N PHE A 34 -47.74 -54.49 26.95
CA PHE A 34 -48.86 -53.87 26.22
C PHE A 34 -49.74 -54.85 25.43
N PHE A 35 -49.23 -56.00 24.97
CA PHE A 35 -49.96 -56.85 24.01
C PHE A 35 -50.96 -57.85 24.61
N LYS A 36 -51.03 -58.02 25.93
CA LYS A 36 -51.95 -59.02 26.51
C LYS A 36 -53.41 -58.58 26.59
N HIS A 37 -53.72 -57.29 26.47
CA HIS A 37 -55.11 -56.75 26.54
C HIS A 37 -55.39 -55.66 25.48
N LEU A 38 -54.56 -55.54 24.44
CA LEU A 38 -54.87 -54.69 23.29
C LEU A 38 -55.81 -55.46 22.34
N ASP A 39 -57.08 -55.08 22.36
CA ASP A 39 -58.09 -55.50 21.40
C ASP A 39 -57.50 -55.45 19.97
N HIS A 40 -57.70 -56.49 19.16
CA HIS A 40 -57.01 -56.69 17.87
C HIS A 40 -57.16 -55.48 16.93
N LYS A 41 -58.25 -54.72 17.11
CA LYS A 41 -58.61 -53.48 16.42
C LYS A 41 -57.75 -52.26 16.81
N TYR A 42 -57.25 -52.22 18.06
CA TYR A 42 -56.32 -51.19 18.53
C TYR A 42 -54.90 -51.45 18.08
N ALA A 43 -54.45 -52.72 18.07
CA ALA A 43 -53.15 -53.10 17.53
C ALA A 43 -53.03 -52.78 16.03
N GLU A 44 -54.10 -53.02 15.26
CA GLU A 44 -54.15 -52.67 13.84
C GLU A 44 -54.11 -51.16 13.60
N ARG A 45 -54.81 -50.35 14.43
CA ARG A 45 -54.70 -48.88 14.39
C ARG A 45 -53.30 -48.37 14.73
N LEU A 46 -52.66 -48.95 15.74
CA LEU A 46 -51.29 -48.61 16.13
C LEU A 46 -50.30 -48.93 15.01
N SER A 47 -50.45 -50.07 14.35
CA SER A 47 -49.64 -50.45 13.19
C SER A 47 -49.80 -49.47 12.03
N ARG A 48 -51.05 -49.12 11.65
CA ARG A 48 -51.30 -48.14 10.58
C ARG A 48 -50.71 -46.77 10.90
N LYS A 49 -50.90 -46.29 12.14
CA LYS A 49 -50.36 -45.00 12.59
C LYS A 49 -48.83 -44.99 12.65
N ASN A 50 -48.19 -46.13 12.92
CA ASN A 50 -46.73 -46.26 12.89
C ASN A 50 -46.19 -46.21 11.44
N ILE A 51 -46.89 -46.82 10.49
CA ILE A 51 -46.55 -46.72 9.06
C ILE A 51 -46.70 -45.27 8.55
N GLU A 52 -47.78 -44.58 8.93
CA GLU A 52 -47.98 -43.15 8.62
C GLU A 52 -46.84 -42.30 9.21
N LEU A 53 -46.50 -42.48 10.49
CA LEU A 53 -45.40 -41.76 11.14
C LEU A 53 -44.04 -42.06 10.51
N GLN A 54 -43.79 -43.30 10.06
CA GLN A 54 -42.56 -43.64 9.33
C GLN A 54 -42.50 -42.94 7.97
N SER A 55 -43.63 -42.89 7.25
CA SER A 55 -43.73 -42.15 5.98
C SER A 55 -43.48 -40.66 6.17
N GLU A 56 -44.11 -40.03 7.17
CA GLU A 56 -43.90 -38.62 7.51
C GLU A 56 -42.45 -38.33 7.93
N LEU A 57 -41.82 -39.23 8.69
CA LEU A 57 -40.41 -39.11 9.06
C LEU A 57 -39.49 -39.21 7.84
N GLU A 58 -39.80 -40.09 6.90
CA GLU A 58 -39.00 -40.27 5.68
C GLU A 58 -39.15 -39.07 4.72
N GLU A 59 -40.36 -38.53 4.59
CA GLU A 59 -40.63 -37.31 3.83
C GLU A 59 -39.91 -36.09 4.43
N THR A 60 -40.01 -35.89 5.74
CA THR A 60 -39.32 -34.78 6.44
C THR A 60 -37.80 -34.91 6.36
N LYS A 61 -37.26 -36.14 6.54
CA LYS A 61 -35.83 -36.42 6.33
C LYS A 61 -35.39 -36.09 4.89
N ASN A 62 -36.17 -36.50 3.89
CA ASN A 62 -35.83 -36.25 2.49
C ASN A 62 -35.91 -34.76 2.14
N ALA A 63 -36.92 -34.05 2.66
CA ALA A 63 -37.04 -32.60 2.50
C ALA A 63 -35.85 -31.86 3.15
N LEU A 64 -35.49 -32.23 4.39
CA LEU A 64 -34.34 -31.66 5.09
C LEU A 64 -33.03 -31.95 4.34
N ASN A 65 -32.85 -33.18 3.84
CA ASN A 65 -31.66 -33.54 3.07
C ASN A 65 -31.55 -32.73 1.76
N ARG A 66 -32.66 -32.50 1.06
CA ARG A 66 -32.69 -31.64 -0.13
C ARG A 66 -32.35 -30.19 0.21
N SER A 67 -32.92 -29.65 1.30
CA SER A 67 -32.62 -28.30 1.78
C SER A 67 -31.13 -28.16 2.11
N LEU A 68 -30.56 -29.10 2.87
CA LEU A 68 -29.14 -29.11 3.20
C LEU A 68 -28.25 -29.18 1.96
N GLN A 69 -28.60 -30.01 0.98
CA GLN A 69 -27.85 -30.09 -0.28
C GLN A 69 -27.90 -28.76 -1.05
N GLN A 70 -29.04 -28.08 -1.06
CA GLN A 70 -29.20 -26.78 -1.68
C GLN A 70 -28.41 -25.69 -0.95
N ASP A 71 -28.44 -25.69 0.38
CA ASP A 71 -27.68 -24.74 1.21
C ASP A 71 -26.16 -24.94 1.01
N VAL A 72 -25.68 -26.19 1.02
CA VAL A 72 -24.27 -26.51 0.77
C VAL A 72 -23.83 -26.06 -0.63
N ALA A 73 -24.67 -26.26 -1.65
CA ALA A 73 -24.37 -25.79 -3.00
C ALA A 73 -24.29 -24.26 -3.08
N THR A 74 -25.19 -23.56 -2.37
CA THR A 74 -25.23 -22.10 -2.29
C THR A 74 -23.98 -21.56 -1.60
N TYR A 75 -23.63 -22.09 -0.43
CA TYR A 75 -22.41 -21.69 0.28
C TYR A 75 -21.14 -21.95 -0.53
N LYS A 76 -21.08 -23.04 -1.30
CA LYS A 76 -19.95 -23.31 -2.18
C LYS A 76 -19.83 -22.26 -3.30
N ALA A 77 -20.95 -21.89 -3.93
CA ALA A 77 -20.96 -20.85 -4.95
C ALA A 77 -20.54 -19.48 -4.39
N ASP A 78 -21.04 -19.12 -3.20
CA ASP A 78 -20.65 -17.88 -2.52
C ASP A 78 -19.15 -17.84 -2.19
N LEU A 79 -18.59 -18.96 -1.70
CA LEU A 79 -17.16 -19.10 -1.45
C LEU A 79 -16.33 -18.95 -2.74
N GLU A 80 -16.78 -19.51 -3.86
CA GLU A 80 -16.10 -19.36 -5.14
C GLU A 80 -16.08 -17.89 -5.59
N VAL A 81 -17.22 -17.18 -5.48
CA VAL A 81 -17.32 -15.75 -5.79
C VAL A 81 -16.39 -14.92 -4.90
N LEU A 82 -16.39 -15.18 -3.58
CA LEU A 82 -15.52 -14.49 -2.63
C LEU A 82 -14.03 -14.74 -2.92
N SER A 83 -13.65 -15.97 -3.29
CA SER A 83 -12.27 -16.28 -3.65
C SER A 83 -11.84 -15.53 -4.92
N GLY A 84 -12.72 -15.43 -5.92
CA GLY A 84 -12.48 -14.68 -7.14
C GLY A 84 -12.35 -13.17 -6.89
N GLN A 85 -13.18 -12.61 -6.01
CA GLN A 85 -13.08 -11.21 -5.61
C GLN A 85 -11.77 -10.92 -4.85
N ARG A 86 -11.36 -11.82 -3.94
CA ARG A 86 -10.09 -11.71 -3.21
C ARG A 86 -8.89 -11.73 -4.14
N ALA A 87 -8.88 -12.61 -5.15
CA ALA A 87 -7.82 -12.68 -6.16
C ALA A 87 -7.70 -11.37 -6.96
N ARG A 88 -8.82 -10.84 -7.47
CA ARG A 88 -8.84 -9.55 -8.19
C ARG A 88 -8.39 -8.37 -7.33
N TYR A 89 -8.72 -8.39 -6.03
CA TYR A 89 -8.28 -7.36 -5.10
C TYR A 89 -6.76 -7.42 -4.88
N LEU A 90 -6.18 -8.62 -4.79
CA LEU A 90 -4.73 -8.80 -4.69
C LEU A 90 -4.02 -8.32 -5.95
N GLU A 91 -4.53 -8.69 -7.13
CA GLU A 91 -4.00 -8.26 -8.43
C GLU A 91 -3.94 -6.72 -8.51
N ARG A 92 -5.05 -6.03 -8.21
CA ARG A 92 -5.08 -4.56 -8.16
C ARG A 92 -4.08 -3.96 -7.18
N LYS A 93 -3.86 -4.62 -6.04
CA LYS A 93 -2.89 -4.18 -5.04
C LYS A 93 -1.45 -4.29 -5.57
N ILE A 94 -1.12 -5.41 -6.22
CA ILE A 94 0.19 -5.64 -6.84
C ILE A 94 0.42 -4.64 -7.97
N ASP A 95 -0.55 -4.47 -8.87
CA ASP A 95 -0.48 -3.49 -9.96
C ASP A 95 -0.27 -2.07 -9.44
N SER A 96 -0.93 -1.74 -8.32
CA SER A 96 -0.77 -0.44 -7.67
C SER A 96 0.65 -0.21 -7.15
N ILE A 97 1.29 -1.23 -6.56
CA ILE A 97 2.68 -1.15 -6.11
C ILE A 97 3.62 -0.98 -7.31
N LEU A 98 3.43 -1.76 -8.37
CA LEU A 98 4.25 -1.71 -9.58
C LEU A 98 4.16 -0.36 -10.29
N GLU A 99 2.94 0.16 -10.46
CA GLU A 99 2.71 1.48 -11.07
C GLU A 99 3.30 2.61 -10.21
N LEU A 100 3.26 2.50 -8.88
CA LEU A 100 3.90 3.46 -7.99
C LEU A 100 5.42 3.46 -8.14
N ASN A 101 6.05 2.28 -8.20
CA ASN A 101 7.48 2.17 -8.42
C ASN A 101 7.91 2.77 -9.76
N LYS A 102 7.14 2.51 -10.82
CA LYS A 102 7.38 3.10 -12.13
C LYS A 102 7.27 4.63 -12.09
N SER A 103 6.26 5.15 -11.40
CA SER A 103 6.10 6.60 -11.24
C SER A 103 7.22 7.21 -10.39
N TYR A 104 7.68 6.52 -9.36
CA TYR A 104 8.82 6.94 -8.53
C TYR A 104 10.10 7.02 -9.37
N VAL A 105 10.42 6.00 -10.17
CA VAL A 105 11.59 6.00 -11.07
C VAL A 105 11.55 7.23 -11.98
N PHE A 106 10.39 7.51 -12.58
CA PHE A 106 10.23 8.68 -13.44
C PHE A 106 10.44 10.00 -12.68
N ALA A 107 9.88 10.11 -11.47
CA ALA A 107 10.03 11.29 -10.62
C ALA A 107 11.50 11.53 -10.22
N VAL A 108 12.20 10.49 -9.75
CA VAL A 108 13.61 10.61 -9.35
C VAL A 108 14.50 10.97 -10.52
N ASN A 109 14.32 10.36 -11.70
CA ASN A 109 15.14 10.68 -12.87
C ASN A 109 14.93 12.14 -13.32
N ALA A 110 13.68 12.59 -13.42
CA ALA A 110 13.38 13.98 -13.75
C ALA A 110 13.93 14.95 -12.70
N PHE A 111 13.90 14.55 -11.43
CA PHE A 111 14.40 15.37 -10.34
C PHE A 111 15.94 15.43 -10.28
N LEU A 112 16.62 14.33 -10.63
CA LEU A 112 18.07 14.28 -10.78
C LEU A 112 18.54 15.23 -11.89
N GLU A 113 17.90 15.19 -13.07
CA GLU A 113 18.24 16.14 -14.15
C GLU A 113 18.07 17.60 -13.71
N TYR A 114 17.01 17.89 -12.97
CA TYR A 114 16.78 19.23 -12.42
C TYR A 114 17.84 19.62 -11.39
N ILE A 115 18.12 18.75 -10.40
CA ILE A 115 19.02 19.08 -9.29
C ILE A 115 20.46 19.25 -9.77
N ASP A 116 20.88 18.47 -10.76
CA ASP A 116 22.21 18.57 -11.39
C ASP A 116 22.41 19.93 -12.04
N ILE A 117 21.45 20.35 -12.87
CA ILE A 117 21.50 21.65 -13.55
C ILE A 117 21.44 22.77 -12.51
N ASN A 118 20.57 22.65 -11.52
CA ASN A 118 20.39 23.69 -10.51
C ASN A 118 21.67 23.89 -9.68
N HIS A 119 22.28 22.78 -9.25
CA HIS A 119 23.56 22.81 -8.56
C HIS A 119 24.67 23.38 -9.45
N ALA A 120 24.77 22.95 -10.70
CA ALA A 120 25.77 23.49 -11.63
C ALA A 120 25.64 25.00 -11.82
N TYR A 121 24.41 25.54 -11.86
CA TYR A 121 24.19 26.98 -11.93
C TYR A 121 24.62 27.73 -10.68
N ILE A 122 24.36 27.15 -9.49
CA ILE A 122 24.75 27.72 -8.21
C ILE A 122 26.27 27.68 -8.04
N ASP A 123 26.88 26.53 -8.33
CA ASP A 123 28.32 26.31 -8.27
C ASP A 123 29.08 27.25 -9.21
N GLU A 124 28.63 27.39 -10.46
CA GLU A 124 29.25 28.32 -11.41
C GLU A 124 29.19 29.77 -10.91
N ALA A 125 28.03 30.21 -10.38
CA ALA A 125 27.88 31.57 -9.85
C ALA A 125 28.77 31.80 -8.63
N ALA A 126 28.80 30.86 -7.68
CA ALA A 126 29.66 30.95 -6.50
C ALA A 126 31.15 31.00 -6.90
N ASN A 127 31.60 30.08 -7.74
CA ASN A 127 33.00 30.00 -8.16
C ASN A 127 33.44 31.23 -8.98
N TYR A 128 32.53 31.82 -9.78
CA TYR A 128 32.82 33.04 -10.53
C TYR A 128 33.23 34.21 -9.63
N PHE A 129 32.56 34.38 -8.48
CA PHE A 129 32.87 35.47 -7.55
C PHE A 129 33.99 35.11 -6.56
N ILE A 130 34.05 33.86 -6.10
CA ILE A 130 35.12 33.38 -5.22
C ILE A 130 36.48 33.55 -5.89
N PHE A 131 36.61 33.14 -7.15
CA PHE A 131 37.86 33.27 -7.89
C PHE A 131 38.30 34.74 -8.06
N GLN A 132 37.35 35.64 -8.32
CA GLN A 132 37.66 37.07 -8.43
C GLN A 132 38.08 37.71 -7.11
N ALA A 133 37.49 37.28 -5.99
CA ALA A 133 37.87 37.74 -4.67
C ALA A 133 39.28 37.26 -4.27
N GLU A 134 39.76 36.15 -4.84
CA GLU A 134 41.12 35.63 -4.62
C GLU A 134 42.17 36.31 -5.52
N GLU A 135 41.81 36.72 -6.75
CA GLU A 135 42.75 37.32 -7.72
C GLU A 135 42.88 38.85 -7.65
N LYS A 136 41.86 39.57 -7.16
CA LYS A 136 41.85 41.04 -7.15
C LYS A 136 41.84 41.60 -5.72
N ASP A 137 42.55 42.71 -5.49
CA ASP A 137 42.21 43.62 -4.40
C ASP A 137 40.74 44.05 -4.62
N PHE A 138 39.88 43.86 -3.62
CA PHE A 138 38.40 43.95 -3.54
C PHE A 138 37.70 45.19 -4.15
N SER A 139 38.39 45.98 -4.95
CA SER A 139 37.90 47.22 -5.56
C SER A 139 36.66 47.04 -6.44
N GLU A 140 36.61 46.05 -7.36
CA GLU A 140 35.47 45.87 -8.28
C GLU A 140 35.28 44.41 -8.77
N PHE A 141 34.06 43.87 -8.60
CA PHE A 141 33.62 42.59 -9.17
C PHE A 141 33.12 42.73 -10.62
N SER A 142 33.38 41.73 -11.45
CA SER A 142 32.88 41.70 -12.82
C SER A 142 31.39 41.33 -12.86
N ASP A 143 30.66 41.89 -13.81
CA ASP A 143 29.20 41.74 -13.91
C ASP A 143 28.77 40.31 -14.31
N TYR A 144 27.96 39.66 -13.47
CA TYR A 144 27.37 38.35 -13.72
C TYR A 144 25.87 38.41 -14.09
N ARG A 145 25.25 39.58 -14.02
CA ARG A 145 23.78 39.74 -14.09
C ARG A 145 23.20 39.24 -15.40
N VAL A 146 23.91 39.41 -16.52
CA VAL A 146 23.47 38.89 -17.83
C VAL A 146 23.35 37.36 -17.80
N TYR A 147 24.33 36.66 -17.22
CA TYR A 147 24.28 35.21 -17.09
C TYR A 147 23.20 34.77 -16.10
N ALA A 148 23.06 35.46 -14.97
CA ALA A 148 22.00 35.20 -14.00
C ALA A 148 20.60 35.33 -14.63
N GLU A 149 20.38 36.36 -15.46
CA GLU A 149 19.09 36.59 -16.11
C GLU A 149 18.77 35.52 -17.16
N ILE A 150 19.75 35.15 -17.98
CA ILE A 150 19.59 34.02 -18.93
C ILE A 150 19.23 32.74 -18.17
N LYS A 151 19.90 32.47 -17.05
CA LYS A 151 19.62 31.29 -16.22
C LYS A 151 18.21 31.35 -15.63
N ARG A 152 17.78 32.49 -15.07
CA ARG A 152 16.41 32.70 -14.56
C ARG A 152 15.34 32.48 -15.62
N GLU A 153 15.57 32.93 -16.86
CA GLU A 153 14.63 32.73 -17.97
C GLU A 153 14.50 31.24 -18.35
N HIS A 154 15.60 30.50 -18.31
CA HIS A 154 15.65 29.10 -18.74
C HIS A 154 15.28 28.11 -17.63
N TRP A 155 15.49 28.47 -16.37
CA TRP A 155 15.30 27.61 -15.21
C TRP A 155 13.88 27.02 -15.09
N PRO A 156 12.77 27.77 -15.32
CA PRO A 156 11.41 27.22 -15.29
C PRO A 156 11.16 26.08 -16.29
N LYS A 157 11.91 26.04 -17.40
CA LYS A 157 11.80 24.96 -18.41
C LYS A 157 12.33 23.62 -17.87
N ARG A 158 13.17 23.66 -16.84
CA ARG A 158 13.77 22.49 -16.18
C ARG A 158 13.03 22.10 -14.90
N GLN A 159 12.59 23.09 -14.12
CA GLN A 159 11.82 22.89 -12.90
C GLN A 159 10.47 22.21 -13.16
N LYS A 160 9.70 22.68 -14.15
CA LYS A 160 8.33 22.22 -14.40
C LYS A 160 8.23 20.70 -14.66
N PRO A 161 9.09 20.07 -15.48
CA PRO A 161 9.10 18.62 -15.64
C PRO A 161 9.29 17.86 -14.31
N ALA A 162 10.25 18.27 -13.49
CA ALA A 162 10.54 17.61 -12.22
C ALA A 162 9.39 17.75 -11.22
N GLU A 163 8.83 18.96 -11.06
CA GLU A 163 7.64 19.19 -10.24
C GLU A 163 6.45 18.37 -10.72
N SER A 164 6.19 18.35 -12.03
CA SER A 164 5.09 17.59 -12.59
C SER A 164 5.25 16.09 -12.33
N ALA A 165 6.48 15.57 -12.38
CA ALA A 165 6.77 14.17 -12.12
C ALA A 165 6.55 13.81 -10.63
N ILE A 166 7.01 14.64 -9.70
CA ILE A 166 6.80 14.47 -8.25
C ILE A 166 5.31 14.57 -7.91
N ASN A 167 4.60 15.55 -8.46
CA ASN A 167 3.17 15.73 -8.23
C ASN A 167 2.37 14.53 -8.76
N LYS A 168 2.68 14.06 -9.96
CA LYS A 168 2.05 12.85 -10.52
C LYS A 168 2.29 11.62 -9.63
N TYR A 169 3.50 11.48 -9.09
CA TYR A 169 3.81 10.41 -8.15
C TYR A 169 2.97 10.51 -6.87
N SER A 170 2.92 11.70 -6.27
CA SER A 170 2.10 12.00 -5.09
C SER A 170 0.60 11.71 -5.31
N GLU A 171 0.04 12.18 -6.42
CA GLU A 171 -1.35 11.92 -6.81
C GLU A 171 -1.62 10.42 -6.99
N MET A 172 -0.71 9.72 -7.67
CA MET A 172 -0.82 8.28 -7.85
C MET A 172 -0.82 7.52 -6.53
N LEU A 173 0.02 7.94 -5.58
CA LEU A 173 0.05 7.38 -4.23
C LEU A 173 -1.29 7.61 -3.54
N ALA A 174 -1.75 8.86 -3.52
CA ALA A 174 -2.98 9.26 -2.84
C ALA A 174 -4.20 8.44 -3.31
N LEU A 175 -4.32 8.22 -4.62
CA LEU A 175 -5.41 7.43 -5.21
C LEU A 175 -5.35 5.94 -4.86
N ARG A 176 -4.17 5.41 -4.52
CA ARG A 176 -3.93 3.98 -4.27
C ARG A 176 -3.82 3.63 -2.79
N MET A 177 -3.56 4.61 -1.91
CA MET A 177 -3.45 4.40 -0.46
C MET A 177 -4.52 3.50 0.16
N PRO A 178 -5.82 3.58 -0.21
CA PRO A 178 -6.86 2.77 0.42
C PRO A 178 -6.67 1.26 0.28
N ILE A 179 -5.96 0.81 -0.77
CA ILE A 179 -5.77 -0.61 -1.08
C ILE A 179 -4.35 -1.10 -0.76
N LEU A 180 -3.41 -0.19 -0.50
CA LEU A 180 -2.01 -0.52 -0.24
C LEU A 180 -1.78 -1.01 1.19
N PRO A 181 -0.75 -1.83 1.43
CA PRO A 181 -0.29 -2.13 2.79
C PRO A 181 0.09 -0.83 3.51
N LYS A 182 -0.35 -0.66 4.77
CA LYS A 182 -0.09 0.56 5.55
C LYS A 182 1.41 0.87 5.67
N SER A 183 2.22 -0.15 5.94
CA SER A 183 3.67 0.00 6.06
C SER A 183 4.30 0.55 4.77
N PHE A 184 3.88 0.04 3.61
CA PHE A 184 4.33 0.52 2.31
C PHE A 184 3.87 1.97 2.08
N ALA A 185 2.58 2.25 2.27
CA ALA A 185 2.03 3.59 2.05
C ALA A 185 2.69 4.66 2.93
N SER A 186 3.01 4.36 4.19
CA SER A 186 3.73 5.28 5.08
C SER A 186 5.14 5.61 4.57
N VAL A 187 5.87 4.62 4.08
CA VAL A 187 7.21 4.83 3.51
C VAL A 187 7.13 5.71 2.27
N GLU A 188 6.17 5.45 1.38
CA GLU A 188 6.01 6.25 0.16
C GLU A 188 5.56 7.69 0.45
N LEU A 189 4.72 7.90 1.47
CA LEU A 189 4.31 9.25 1.88
C LEU A 189 5.50 10.07 2.38
N ASN A 190 6.36 9.46 3.20
CA ASN A 190 7.57 10.12 3.68
C ASN A 190 8.49 10.48 2.51
N LEU A 191 8.66 9.57 1.56
CA LEU A 191 9.47 9.80 0.37
C LEU A 191 8.93 10.96 -0.49
N VAL A 192 7.62 11.01 -0.72
CA VAL A 192 6.98 12.14 -1.40
C VAL A 192 7.23 13.46 -0.65
N SER A 193 7.12 13.45 0.69
CA SER A 193 7.38 14.63 1.51
C SER A 193 8.84 15.10 1.37
N GLU A 194 9.80 14.18 1.44
CA GLU A 194 11.22 14.47 1.29
C GLU A 194 11.56 15.04 -0.09
N LEU A 195 11.01 14.46 -1.17
CA LEU A 195 11.22 14.96 -2.53
C LEU A 195 10.69 16.39 -2.70
N ASN A 196 9.52 16.70 -2.14
CA ASN A 196 8.96 18.05 -2.19
C ASN A 196 9.78 19.05 -1.37
N GLU A 197 10.25 18.66 -0.18
CA GLU A 197 11.09 19.51 0.66
C GLU A 197 12.41 19.86 -0.05
N ILE A 198 13.08 18.87 -0.64
CA ILE A 198 14.31 19.10 -1.43
C ILE A 198 14.01 20.02 -2.62
N MET A 199 12.87 19.80 -3.30
CA MET A 199 12.48 20.58 -4.47
C MET A 199 12.30 22.06 -4.07
N ASP A 200 11.55 22.35 -3.01
CA ASP A 200 11.30 23.72 -2.57
C ASP A 200 12.57 24.41 -2.05
N ARG A 201 13.41 23.68 -1.30
CA ARG A 201 14.69 24.20 -0.81
C ARG A 201 15.65 24.51 -1.95
N SER A 202 15.73 23.62 -2.94
CA SER A 202 16.52 23.80 -4.16
C SER A 202 16.08 25.03 -4.98
N LYS A 203 14.78 25.31 -5.10
CA LYS A 203 14.28 26.54 -5.73
C LYS A 203 14.70 27.78 -4.96
N SER A 204 14.57 27.75 -3.64
CA SER A 204 14.95 28.87 -2.78
C SER A 204 16.43 29.19 -2.94
N LEU A 205 17.30 28.17 -2.91
CA LEU A 205 18.73 28.33 -3.13
C LEU A 205 19.02 28.98 -4.48
N PHE A 206 18.41 28.47 -5.56
CA PHE A 206 18.60 29.04 -6.89
C PHE A 206 18.26 30.54 -6.95
N TYR A 207 17.07 30.92 -6.49
CA TYR A 207 16.64 32.32 -6.54
C TYR A 207 17.53 33.23 -5.70
N ARG A 208 17.89 32.78 -4.48
CA ARG A 208 18.78 33.53 -3.59
C ARG A 208 20.16 33.69 -4.20
N THR A 209 20.78 32.62 -4.70
CA THR A 209 22.07 32.68 -5.38
C THR A 209 22.03 33.65 -6.56
N MET A 210 21.02 33.56 -7.43
CA MET A 210 20.91 34.50 -8.55
C MET A 210 20.70 35.95 -8.07
N GLY A 211 19.98 36.17 -6.96
CA GLY A 211 19.83 37.48 -6.32
C GLY A 211 21.15 38.07 -5.84
N LEU A 212 21.90 37.28 -5.05
CA LEU A 212 23.21 37.65 -4.52
C LEU A 212 24.21 38.04 -5.61
N THR A 213 24.12 37.44 -6.80
CA THR A 213 25.01 37.83 -7.91
C THR A 213 24.86 39.29 -8.34
N SER A 214 23.69 39.91 -8.12
CA SER A 214 23.48 41.34 -8.35
C SER A 214 24.03 42.18 -7.20
N GLU A 215 23.76 41.75 -5.95
CA GLU A 215 24.17 42.44 -4.73
C GLU A 215 25.69 42.46 -4.55
N ILE A 216 26.42 41.49 -5.09
CA ILE A 216 27.89 41.50 -5.08
C ILE A 216 28.47 42.58 -6.01
N VAL A 217 27.82 42.81 -7.16
CA VAL A 217 28.30 43.74 -8.19
C VAL A 217 27.88 45.16 -7.86
N GLU A 218 26.64 45.33 -7.37
CA GLU A 218 26.07 46.61 -6.94
C GLU A 218 25.52 46.43 -5.52
N PRO A 219 26.36 46.63 -4.49
CA PRO A 219 25.98 46.41 -3.09
C PRO A 219 24.89 47.39 -2.67
N GLU A 220 23.79 46.85 -2.15
CA GLU A 220 22.78 47.65 -1.47
C GLU A 220 23.23 47.90 -0.01
N GLU A 221 22.62 48.88 0.67
CA GLU A 221 23.01 49.23 2.06
C GLU A 221 22.82 48.08 3.07
N GLU A 222 22.12 47.00 2.69
CA GLU A 222 21.74 45.91 3.58
C GLU A 222 22.81 44.81 3.75
N MET A 223 23.72 44.61 2.78
CA MET A 223 24.75 43.56 2.83
C MET A 223 26.06 43.97 2.14
N THR A 224 27.20 43.61 2.73
CA THR A 224 28.51 43.80 2.09
C THR A 224 28.83 42.70 1.09
N PRO A 225 29.69 42.95 0.08
CA PRO A 225 30.14 41.91 -0.84
C PRO A 225 30.75 40.67 -0.14
N GLU A 226 31.46 40.87 0.97
CA GLU A 226 32.03 39.77 1.75
C GLU A 226 30.95 38.92 2.40
N GLU A 227 29.88 39.53 2.92
CA GLU A 227 28.73 38.83 3.48
C GLU A 227 28.01 38.03 2.38
N CYS A 228 27.79 38.64 1.20
CA CYS A 228 27.23 37.94 0.04
C CYS A 228 28.08 36.74 -0.40
N LEU A 229 29.42 36.86 -0.36
CA LEU A 229 30.34 35.78 -0.71
C LEU A 229 30.30 34.62 0.30
N VAL A 230 30.09 34.92 1.59
CA VAL A 230 29.89 33.89 2.62
C VAL A 230 28.59 33.13 2.34
N ASP A 231 27.49 33.84 2.13
CA ASP A 231 26.19 33.23 1.81
C ASP A 231 26.26 32.38 0.52
N LEU A 232 26.96 32.85 -0.52
CA LEU A 232 27.15 32.07 -1.75
C LEU A 232 27.85 30.73 -1.49
N LYS A 233 28.88 30.70 -0.63
CA LYS A 233 29.60 29.47 -0.27
C LYS A 233 28.70 28.52 0.52
N GLU A 234 27.88 29.06 1.43
CA GLU A 234 26.90 28.27 2.19
C GLU A 234 25.86 27.67 1.26
N TYR A 235 25.28 28.46 0.34
CA TYR A 235 24.28 27.98 -0.62
C TYR A 235 24.85 26.96 -1.61
N MET A 236 26.10 27.11 -2.05
CA MET A 236 26.78 26.12 -2.88
C MET A 236 26.93 24.79 -2.14
N THR A 237 27.37 24.84 -0.88
CA THR A 237 27.54 23.64 -0.03
C THR A 237 26.19 22.96 0.23
N GLU A 238 25.15 23.74 0.54
CA GLU A 238 23.81 23.21 0.75
C GLU A 238 23.25 22.58 -0.53
N SER A 239 23.44 23.24 -1.68
CA SER A 239 23.01 22.71 -2.97
C SER A 239 23.69 21.39 -3.31
N LEU A 240 24.98 21.22 -2.97
CA LEU A 240 25.69 19.96 -3.16
C LEU A 240 25.06 18.85 -2.29
N GLY A 241 24.80 19.14 -1.01
CA GLY A 241 24.15 18.16 -0.12
C GLY A 241 22.75 17.74 -0.59
N LEU A 242 21.97 18.65 -1.18
CA LEU A 242 20.69 18.31 -1.79
C LEU A 242 20.87 17.41 -3.02
N LYS A 243 21.86 17.69 -3.86
CA LYS A 243 22.20 16.88 -5.03
C LYS A 243 22.59 15.46 -4.61
N GLU A 244 23.54 15.31 -3.68
CA GLU A 244 23.99 14.01 -3.16
C GLU A 244 22.81 13.18 -2.60
N LYS A 245 21.86 13.85 -1.94
CA LYS A 245 20.66 13.18 -1.43
C LYS A 245 19.78 12.66 -2.57
N VAL A 246 19.58 13.42 -3.64
CA VAL A 246 18.80 12.98 -4.82
C VAL A 246 19.52 11.87 -5.59
N GLU A 247 20.84 11.96 -5.75
CA GLU A 247 21.66 10.89 -6.33
C GLU A 247 21.50 9.60 -5.54
N SER A 248 21.47 9.67 -4.19
CA SER A 248 21.23 8.49 -3.37
C SER A 248 19.87 7.83 -3.65
N TYR A 249 18.81 8.60 -3.93
CA TYR A 249 17.51 8.01 -4.31
C TYR A 249 17.57 7.33 -5.68
N HIS A 250 18.37 7.86 -6.61
CA HIS A 250 18.59 7.30 -7.93
C HIS A 250 19.40 6.00 -7.86
N ASP A 251 20.50 6.00 -7.11
CA ASP A 251 21.35 4.82 -6.94
C ASP A 251 20.60 3.68 -6.22
N ASN A 252 19.70 4.04 -5.32
CA ASN A 252 18.88 3.08 -4.57
C ASN A 252 17.63 2.59 -5.31
N LEU A 253 17.43 2.95 -6.60
CA LEU A 253 16.27 2.49 -7.37
C LEU A 253 16.16 0.96 -7.44
N LEU A 254 17.30 0.27 -7.58
CA LEU A 254 17.33 -1.19 -7.61
C LEU A 254 16.93 -1.80 -6.27
N ILE A 255 17.41 -1.24 -5.16
CA ILE A 255 17.09 -1.70 -3.81
C ILE A 255 15.59 -1.55 -3.56
N LYS A 256 15.01 -0.39 -3.89
CA LYS A 256 13.56 -0.17 -3.75
C LYS A 256 12.74 -1.15 -4.60
N ALA A 257 13.20 -1.46 -5.81
CA ALA A 257 12.55 -2.47 -6.66
C ALA A 257 12.60 -3.87 -6.02
N GLN A 258 13.73 -4.24 -5.41
CA GLN A 258 13.87 -5.50 -4.67
C GLN A 258 12.95 -5.55 -3.44
N GLU A 259 12.90 -4.50 -2.63
CA GLU A 259 12.01 -4.40 -1.47
C GLU A 259 10.54 -4.55 -1.86
N SER A 260 10.15 -3.94 -2.99
CA SER A 260 8.80 -4.07 -3.53
C SER A 260 8.48 -5.47 -4.02
N ASN A 261 9.45 -6.16 -4.63
CA ASN A 261 9.30 -7.57 -5.02
C ASN A 261 9.11 -8.47 -3.80
N VAL A 262 9.89 -8.27 -2.73
CA VAL A 262 9.72 -9.01 -1.46
C VAL A 262 8.31 -8.78 -0.89
N LEU A 263 7.81 -7.55 -0.94
CA LEU A 263 6.46 -7.24 -0.52
C LEU A 263 5.41 -7.98 -1.38
N ILE A 264 5.56 -7.96 -2.70
CA ILE A 264 4.66 -8.64 -3.65
C ILE A 264 4.66 -10.15 -3.40
N GLU A 265 5.83 -10.77 -3.22
CA GLU A 265 5.95 -12.19 -2.88
C GLU A 265 5.26 -12.51 -1.56
N SER A 266 5.40 -11.67 -0.54
CA SER A 266 4.70 -11.85 0.73
C SER A 266 3.17 -11.80 0.57
N LEU A 267 2.67 -10.91 -0.29
CA LEU A 267 1.25 -10.74 -0.58
C LEU A 267 0.69 -11.96 -1.33
N LEU A 268 1.44 -12.52 -2.28
CA LEU A 268 1.09 -13.74 -3.00
C LEU A 268 1.08 -14.97 -2.08
N ASN A 269 2.09 -15.11 -1.22
CA ASN A 269 2.19 -16.23 -0.28
C ASN A 269 1.08 -16.21 0.78
N ALA A 270 0.67 -15.03 1.25
CA ALA A 270 -0.47 -14.88 2.16
C ALA A 270 -1.81 -15.30 1.54
N GLN A 271 -1.94 -15.30 0.21
CA GLN A 271 -3.11 -15.84 -0.48
C GLN A 271 -3.07 -17.37 -0.56
N ALA A 272 -1.89 -17.98 -0.73
CA ALA A 272 -1.74 -19.42 -0.85
C ALA A 272 -2.02 -20.17 0.47
N GLN A 273 -1.89 -19.49 1.62
CA GLN A 273 -2.01 -20.10 2.96
C GLN A 273 -3.41 -20.02 3.59
N GLY A 274 -4.39 -19.36 2.97
CA GLY A 274 -5.74 -19.24 3.53
C GLY A 274 -6.80 -19.15 2.47
#